data_AF-A0A971ZJC7-F1
#
_entry.id   AF-A0A971ZJC7-F1
#
_cell.length_a   1.000
_cell.length_b   1.000
_cell.length_c   1.000
_cell.angle_alpha   90.00
_cell.angle_beta   90.00
_cell.angle_gamma   90.00
#
_symmetry.space_group_name_H-M   'P 1'
#
loop_
_entity.id
_entity.type
_entity.pdbx_description
1 polymer ?
#
loop_
_entity_poly.entity_id
_entity_poly.type
_entity_poly.pdbx_seq_one_letter_code
_entity_poly.pdbx_strand_id
1 'polypeptide(L)'
;GFAGATLRQIITMGIARGLFSNEAGMGSSPMLHVSSNNDEPADEGLWGIAEVFFDTIIISTITALTIIISGEWTTGVSGVALTMRAFTSTLNSNIGSHIVLICALLFGYSCLITVNYYCELAGRYIFGDKCVMPIRVLWVIFIVIGAFGGLEFVWTLADTCNGLMAIPNLIALLFLSTEVKRLKDDYFSDVEKI
;
A
#
# COMPACT_ATOMS: atom_id res chain seq x y z
N GLY A 1 -19.76 24.18 -8.35
CA GLY A 1 -19.21 25.39 -7.70
C GLY A 1 -17.86 25.08 -7.09
N PHE A 2 -17.08 26.11 -6.74
CA PHE A 2 -15.69 26.01 -6.23
C PHE A 2 -15.54 25.01 -5.06
N ALA A 3 -16.42 25.08 -4.06
CA ALA A 3 -16.42 24.15 -2.92
C ALA A 3 -16.57 22.67 -3.33
N GLY A 4 -17.38 22.38 -4.36
CA GLY A 4 -17.55 21.03 -4.89
C GLY A 4 -16.33 20.52 -5.66
N ALA A 5 -15.60 21.40 -6.34
CA ALA A 5 -14.36 21.05 -7.03
C ALA A 5 -13.24 20.70 -6.02
N THR A 6 -13.10 21.51 -4.97
CA THR A 6 -12.14 21.24 -3.88
C THR A 6 -12.45 19.93 -3.16
N LEU A 7 -13.72 19.69 -2.81
CA LEU A 7 -14.12 18.44 -2.14
C LEU A 7 -13.82 17.22 -3.01
N ARG A 8 -14.16 17.29 -4.31
CA ARG A 8 -13.85 16.21 -5.26
C ARG A 8 -12.35 15.94 -5.30
N GLN A 9 -11.53 16.98 -5.38
CA GLN A 9 -10.07 16.83 -5.44
C GLN A 9 -9.52 16.17 -4.16
N ILE A 10 -9.98 16.59 -2.99
CA ILE A 10 -9.59 16.00 -1.69
C ILE A 10 -9.92 14.51 -1.66
N ILE A 11 -11.15 14.14 -2.03
CA ILE A 11 -11.59 12.75 -2.03
C ILE A 11 -10.79 11.91 -3.03
N THR A 12 -10.61 12.42 -4.26
CA THR A 12 -9.87 11.68 -5.29
C THR A 12 -8.41 11.46 -4.90
N MET A 13 -7.72 12.49 -4.40
CA MET A 13 -6.34 12.35 -3.94
C MET A 13 -6.24 11.45 -2.71
N GLY A 14 -7.17 11.59 -1.76
CA GLY A 14 -7.22 10.74 -0.56
C GLY A 14 -7.42 9.27 -0.88
N ILE A 15 -8.36 8.94 -1.78
CA ILE A 15 -8.59 7.57 -2.23
C ILE A 15 -7.37 7.04 -2.98
N ALA A 16 -6.82 7.79 -3.95
CA ALA A 16 -5.68 7.33 -4.74
C ALA A 16 -4.46 7.02 -3.86
N ARG A 17 -4.13 7.92 -2.92
CA ARG A 17 -3.00 7.72 -2.00
C ARG A 17 -3.28 6.65 -0.94
N GLY A 18 -4.52 6.55 -0.47
CA GLY A 18 -4.94 5.52 0.49
C GLY A 18 -4.84 4.11 -0.10
N LEU A 19 -5.35 3.91 -1.32
CA LEU A 19 -5.23 2.65 -2.06
C LEU A 19 -3.77 2.27 -2.31
N PHE A 20 -2.91 3.25 -2.59
CA PHE A 20 -1.48 3.02 -2.75
C PHE A 20 -0.79 2.58 -1.44
N SER A 21 -1.26 3.07 -0.29
CA SER A 21 -0.68 2.75 1.03
C SER A 21 -1.04 1.33 1.48
N ASN A 22 -2.33 1.00 1.45
CA ASN A 22 -2.86 -0.21 2.08
C ASN A 22 -3.23 -1.33 1.10
N GLU A 23 -3.12 -1.08 -0.21
CA GLU A 23 -3.45 -2.02 -1.28
C GLU A 23 -4.88 -2.58 -1.26
N ALA A 24 -5.80 -1.96 -0.52
CA ALA A 24 -7.15 -2.44 -0.34
C ALA A 24 -7.89 -2.49 -1.69
N GLY A 25 -8.41 -3.67 -2.04
CA GLY A 25 -9.17 -3.86 -3.28
C GLY A 25 -8.32 -3.98 -4.55
N MET A 26 -6.98 -3.87 -4.48
CA MET A 26 -6.09 -4.10 -5.64
C MET A 26 -5.87 -5.58 -5.95
N GLY A 27 -6.13 -6.47 -4.98
CA GLY A 27 -5.95 -7.92 -5.13
C GLY A 27 -4.50 -8.39 -5.03
N SER A 28 -3.56 -7.49 -4.70
CA SER A 28 -2.13 -7.79 -4.58
C SER A 28 -1.75 -8.42 -3.25
N SER A 29 -2.19 -7.86 -2.13
CA SER A 29 -1.92 -8.41 -0.78
C SER A 29 -2.24 -9.91 -0.66
N PRO A 30 -3.39 -10.43 -1.15
CA PRO A 30 -3.69 -11.87 -1.11
C PRO A 30 -2.62 -12.76 -1.77
N MET A 31 -1.85 -12.25 -2.74
CA MET A 31 -0.75 -13.01 -3.37
C MET A 31 0.39 -13.33 -2.39
N LEU A 32 0.55 -12.57 -1.31
CA LEU A 32 1.47 -12.91 -0.20
C LEU A 32 0.82 -13.85 0.81
N HIS A 33 -0.43 -13.58 1.19
CA HIS A 33 -1.16 -14.38 2.18
C HIS A 33 -1.30 -15.86 1.79
N VAL A 34 -1.34 -16.18 0.49
CA VAL A 34 -1.36 -17.58 0.01
C VAL A 34 -0.08 -18.36 0.30
N SER A 35 1.01 -17.68 0.70
CA SER A 35 2.26 -18.33 1.13
C SER A 35 2.33 -18.56 2.65
N SER A 36 1.30 -18.14 3.39
CA SER A 36 1.18 -18.43 4.82
C SER A 36 0.96 -19.93 5.05
N ASN A 37 1.35 -20.40 6.23
CA ASN A 37 1.10 -21.79 6.65
C ASN A 37 -0.14 -21.85 7.56
N ASN A 38 -1.22 -21.20 7.12
CA ASN A 38 -2.51 -21.21 7.81
C ASN A 38 -3.51 -22.09 7.05
N ASP A 39 -4.20 -22.94 7.80
CA ASP A 39 -5.14 -23.92 7.25
C ASP A 39 -6.50 -23.29 6.91
N GLU A 40 -6.79 -22.12 7.49
CA GLU A 40 -8.08 -21.45 7.40
C GLU A 40 -7.97 -20.08 6.71
N PRO A 41 -8.58 -19.88 5.53
CA PRO A 41 -8.47 -18.64 4.77
C PRO A 41 -9.06 -17.42 5.49
N ALA A 42 -9.98 -17.62 6.44
CA ALA A 42 -10.55 -16.54 7.23
C ALA A 42 -9.51 -15.88 8.17
N ASP A 43 -8.55 -16.64 8.71
CA ASP A 43 -7.46 -16.11 9.54
C ASP A 43 -6.62 -15.09 8.77
N GLU A 44 -6.19 -15.46 7.57
CA GLU A 44 -5.43 -14.58 6.68
C GLU A 44 -6.26 -13.37 6.24
N GLY A 45 -7.57 -13.56 6.03
CA GLY A 45 -8.49 -12.45 5.76
C GLY A 45 -8.56 -11.44 6.93
N LEU A 46 -8.54 -11.91 8.17
CA LEU A 46 -8.51 -11.05 9.36
C LEU A 46 -7.16 -10.34 9.50
N TRP A 47 -6.05 -11.02 9.21
CA TRP A 47 -4.73 -10.39 9.17
C TRP A 47 -4.65 -9.28 8.13
N GLY A 48 -5.20 -9.49 6.93
CA GLY A 48 -5.29 -8.45 5.90
C GLY A 48 -6.07 -7.21 6.37
N ILE A 49 -7.16 -7.39 7.14
CA ILE A 49 -7.89 -6.26 7.74
C ILE A 49 -7.03 -5.54 8.78
N ALA A 50 -6.31 -6.28 9.62
CA ALA A 50 -5.42 -5.71 10.64
C ALA A 50 -4.30 -4.89 9.99
N GLU A 51 -3.68 -5.37 8.91
CA GLU A 51 -2.65 -4.65 8.15
C GLU A 51 -3.16 -3.29 7.68
N VAL A 52 -4.33 -3.25 7.03
CA VAL A 52 -4.96 -2.01 6.56
C VAL A 52 -5.25 -1.06 7.73
N PHE A 53 -5.70 -1.59 8.87
CA PHE A 53 -5.97 -0.79 10.06
C PHE A 53 -4.69 -0.13 10.62
N PHE A 54 -3.61 -0.89 10.79
CA PHE A 54 -2.35 -0.34 11.29
C PHE A 54 -1.75 0.66 10.31
N ASP A 55 -1.68 0.33 9.01
CA ASP A 55 -1.09 1.20 7.99
C ASP A 55 -1.85 2.52 7.83
N THR A 56 -3.17 2.45 7.62
CA THR A 56 -3.97 3.63 7.28
C THR A 56 -4.50 4.35 8.51
N ILE A 57 -5.15 3.63 9.43
CA ILE A 57 -5.85 4.28 10.55
C ILE A 57 -4.86 4.78 11.59
N ILE A 58 -3.81 4.02 11.88
CA ILE A 58 -2.82 4.40 12.89
C ILE A 58 -1.68 5.20 12.24
N ILE A 59 -0.88 4.57 11.37
CA ILE A 59 0.40 5.16 10.92
C ILE A 59 0.18 6.36 10.00
N SER A 60 -0.68 6.25 8.98
CA SER A 60 -0.95 7.35 8.05
C SER A 60 -1.64 8.52 8.75
N THR A 61 -2.57 8.27 9.68
CA THR A 61 -3.21 9.33 10.47
C THR A 61 -2.21 10.07 11.36
N ILE A 62 -1.35 9.36 12.10
CA ILE A 62 -0.31 10.00 12.93
C ILE A 62 0.60 10.85 12.06
N THR A 63 1.02 10.34 10.89
CA THR A 63 1.87 11.06 9.95
C THR A 63 1.18 12.33 9.44
N ALA A 64 -0.07 12.23 8.99
CA ALA A 64 -0.85 13.35 8.49
C ALA A 64 -1.09 14.42 9.57
N LEU A 65 -1.46 14.02 10.79
CA LEU A 65 -1.65 14.94 11.90
C LEU A 65 -0.36 15.65 12.29
N THR A 66 0.77 14.94 12.31
CA THR A 66 2.09 15.53 12.59
C THR A 66 2.45 16.57 11.53
N ILE A 67 2.21 16.28 10.25
CA ILE A 67 2.41 17.23 9.15
C ILE A 67 1.53 18.47 9.30
N ILE A 68 0.25 18.30 9.63
CA ILE A 68 -0.70 19.42 9.79
C ILE A 68 -0.31 20.30 10.99
N ILE A 69 -0.06 19.69 12.16
CA ILE A 69 0.23 20.40 13.41
C ILE A 69 1.57 21.14 13.33
N SER A 70 2.58 20.56 12.68
CA SER A 70 3.89 21.20 12.51
C SER A 70 3.86 22.43 11.60
N GLY A 71 2.85 22.57 10.73
CA GLY A 71 2.77 23.65 9.73
C GLY A 71 3.74 23.52 8.55
N GLU A 72 4.58 22.48 8.50
CA GLU A 72 5.62 22.32 7.49
C GLU A 72 5.06 22.13 6.06
N TRP A 73 3.79 21.74 5.93
CA TRP A 73 3.11 21.51 4.64
C TRP A 73 3.00 22.77 3.77
N THR A 74 3.24 23.97 4.30
CA THR A 74 3.24 25.22 3.54
C THR A 74 4.61 25.61 2.97
N THR A 75 5.67 24.87 3.29
CA THR A 75 7.05 25.24 2.94
C THR A 75 7.46 24.88 1.52
N GLY A 76 6.61 24.14 0.79
CA GLY A 76 6.91 23.61 -0.54
C GLY A 76 7.78 22.35 -0.55
N VAL A 77 8.21 21.86 0.62
CA VAL A 77 8.90 20.56 0.74
C VAL A 77 7.88 19.43 0.66
N SER A 78 8.25 18.32 0.03
CA SER A 78 7.37 17.17 -0.18
C SER A 78 8.05 15.83 0.16
N GLY A 79 7.24 14.76 0.19
CA GLY A 79 7.71 13.39 0.41
C GLY A 79 8.36 13.17 1.79
N VAL A 80 9.36 12.29 1.85
CA VAL A 80 10.04 11.91 3.10
C VAL A 80 10.67 13.13 3.80
N ALA A 81 11.19 14.10 3.04
CA ALA A 81 11.78 15.31 3.60
C ALA A 81 10.74 16.17 4.36
N LEU A 82 9.50 16.23 3.88
CA LEU A 82 8.41 16.92 4.57
C LEU A 82 8.10 16.23 5.90
N THR A 83 7.97 14.91 5.90
CA THR A 83 7.69 14.13 7.11
C THR A 83 8.82 14.27 8.13
N MET A 84 10.09 14.23 7.69
CA MET A 84 11.24 14.43 8.59
C MET A 84 11.21 15.80 9.28
N ARG A 85 10.90 16.87 8.52
CA ARG A 85 10.76 18.22 9.08
C ARG A 85 9.59 18.31 10.05
N ALA A 86 8.43 17.76 9.69
CA ALA A 86 7.24 17.75 10.52
C ALA A 86 7.48 17.07 11.89
N PHE A 87 8.13 15.90 11.89
CA PHE A 87 8.48 15.19 13.12
C PHE A 87 9.53 15.92 13.94
N THR A 88 10.51 16.56 13.29
CA THR A 88 11.54 17.35 14.00
C THR A 88 10.92 18.56 14.69
N SER A 89 10.04 19.27 13.99
CA SER A 89 9.30 20.43 14.51
C SER A 89 8.39 20.03 15.67
N THR A 90 7.58 18.98 15.50
CA THR A 90 6.62 18.54 16.52
C THR A 90 7.30 18.01 17.79
N LEU A 91 8.41 17.28 17.65
CA LEU A 91 9.15 16.72 18.78
C LEU A 91 10.22 17.67 19.36
N ASN A 92 10.40 18.85 18.76
CA ASN A 92 11.45 19.82 19.10
C ASN A 92 12.86 19.16 19.20
N SER A 93 13.12 18.16 18.37
CA SER A 93 14.36 17.37 18.43
C SER A 93 14.65 16.70 17.10
N ASN A 94 15.93 16.67 16.73
CA ASN A 94 16.41 15.98 15.53
C ASN A 94 16.14 14.47 15.57
N ILE A 95 15.86 13.90 16.76
CA ILE A 95 15.45 12.50 16.94
C ILE A 95 14.27 12.16 16.02
N GLY A 96 13.33 13.08 15.82
CA GLY A 96 12.17 12.88 14.93
C GLY A 96 12.59 12.58 13.49
N SER A 97 13.55 13.32 12.94
CA SER A 97 14.05 13.07 11.58
C SER A 97 14.79 11.75 11.45
N HIS A 98 15.59 11.37 12.45
CA HIS A 98 16.33 10.10 12.44
C HIS A 98 15.39 8.89 12.47
N ILE A 99 14.33 8.94 13.29
CA ILE A 99 13.31 7.88 13.32
C ILE A 99 12.65 7.75 11.95
N VAL A 100 12.16 8.86 11.39
CA VAL A 100 11.49 8.85 10.07
C VAL A 100 12.42 8.33 8.99
N LEU A 101 13.70 8.70 9.00
CA LEU A 101 14.68 8.22 8.03
C LEU A 101 14.86 6.69 8.10
N ILE A 102 15.00 6.13 9.30
CA ILE A 102 15.14 4.69 9.50
C ILE A 102 13.87 3.97 9.05
N CYS A 103 12.70 4.48 9.44
CA CYS A 103 11.41 3.93 9.00
C CYS A 103 11.27 3.96 7.48
N ALA A 104 11.60 5.08 6.83
CA ALA A 104 11.51 5.23 5.38
C ALA A 104 12.44 4.26 4.64
N LEU A 105 13.65 4.03 5.16
CA LEU A 105 14.59 3.06 4.58
C LEU A 105 14.07 1.63 4.69
N LEU A 106 13.61 1.23 5.88
CA LEU A 106 13.08 -0.12 6.12
C LEU A 106 11.81 -0.38 5.32
N PHE A 107 10.87 0.56 5.33
CA PHE A 107 9.60 0.46 4.62
C PHE A 107 9.77 0.48 3.09
N GLY A 108 10.65 1.36 2.59
CA GLY A 108 10.99 1.39 1.18
C GLY A 108 11.62 0.07 0.72
N TYR A 109 12.54 -0.48 1.52
CA TYR A 109 13.17 -1.76 1.21
C TYR A 109 12.19 -2.93 1.22
N SER A 110 11.32 -3.04 2.23
CA SER A 110 10.31 -4.10 2.27
C SER A 110 9.33 -4.00 1.10
N CYS A 111 8.90 -2.78 0.76
CA CYS A 111 8.03 -2.54 -0.40
C CYS A 111 8.67 -3.01 -1.71
N LEU A 112 9.97 -2.73 -1.92
CA LEU A 112 10.68 -3.17 -3.12
C LEU A 112 10.74 -4.70 -3.26
N ILE A 113 10.83 -5.43 -2.14
CA ILE A 113 10.81 -6.90 -2.14
C ILE A 113 9.40 -7.41 -2.45
N THR A 114 8.41 -6.88 -1.73
CA THR A 114 7.00 -7.29 -1.87
C THR A 114 6.49 -7.11 -3.29
N VAL A 115 6.72 -5.95 -3.90
CA VAL A 115 6.23 -5.70 -5.26
C VAL A 115 6.99 -6.52 -6.30
N ASN A 116 8.29 -6.79 -6.10
CA ASN A 116 9.01 -7.74 -6.95
C ASN A 116 8.38 -9.14 -6.91
N TYR A 117 8.03 -9.60 -5.72
CA TYR A 117 7.37 -10.90 -5.53
C TYR A 117 6.00 -10.95 -6.23
N TYR A 118 5.20 -9.88 -6.13
CA TYR A 118 3.94 -9.77 -6.89
C TYR A 118 4.17 -9.88 -8.41
N CYS A 119 5.18 -9.18 -8.93
CA CYS A 119 5.53 -9.27 -10.35
C CYS A 119 5.96 -10.69 -10.75
N GLU A 120 6.72 -11.38 -9.91
CA GLU A 120 7.12 -12.77 -10.16
C GLU A 120 5.92 -13.72 -10.21
N LEU A 121 5.00 -13.62 -9.26
CA LEU A 121 3.80 -14.46 -9.23
C LEU A 121 2.91 -14.22 -10.44
N ALA A 122 2.61 -12.95 -10.75
CA ALA A 122 1.82 -12.59 -11.93
C ALA A 122 2.52 -13.03 -13.22
N GLY A 123 3.84 -12.85 -13.31
CA GLY A 123 4.66 -13.29 -14.44
C GLY A 123 4.63 -14.81 -14.61
N ARG A 124 4.81 -15.57 -13.52
CA ARG A 124 4.73 -17.04 -13.55
C ARG A 124 3.37 -17.53 -14.02
N TYR A 125 2.29 -16.88 -13.58
CA TYR A 125 0.94 -17.24 -14.01
C TYR A 125 0.75 -17.10 -15.53
N ILE A 126 1.32 -16.06 -16.17
CA ILE A 126 1.14 -15.79 -17.60
C ILE A 126 2.19 -16.50 -18.47
N PHE A 127 3.45 -16.50 -18.05
CA PHE A 127 4.60 -16.90 -18.87
C PHE A 127 5.37 -18.12 -18.34
N GLY A 128 4.97 -18.68 -17.19
CA GLY A 128 5.65 -19.79 -16.51
C GLY A 128 6.96 -19.38 -15.83
N ASP A 129 7.65 -20.35 -15.21
CA ASP A 129 8.80 -20.10 -14.33
C ASP A 129 10.02 -19.44 -14.99
N LYS A 130 10.15 -19.54 -16.32
CA LYS A 130 11.29 -18.99 -17.06
C LYS A 130 11.33 -17.46 -17.05
N CYS A 131 10.23 -16.78 -16.74
CA CYS A 131 10.17 -15.31 -16.73
C CYS A 131 10.76 -14.68 -15.45
N VAL A 132 10.98 -15.45 -14.39
CA VAL A 132 11.40 -14.95 -13.07
C VAL A 132 12.73 -14.20 -13.12
N MET A 133 13.76 -14.80 -13.74
CA MET A 133 15.07 -14.16 -13.82
C MET A 133 15.04 -12.88 -14.67
N PRO A 134 14.42 -12.85 -15.86
CA PRO A 134 14.15 -11.60 -16.58
C PRO A 134 13.44 -10.53 -15.74
N ILE A 135 12.40 -10.89 -14.97
CA ILE A 135 11.66 -9.96 -14.11
C ILE A 135 12.57 -9.37 -13.03
N ARG A 136 13.37 -10.17 -12.35
CA ARG A 136 14.34 -9.69 -11.33
C ARG A 136 15.36 -8.72 -11.92
N VAL A 137 15.90 -9.03 -13.09
CA VAL A 137 16.87 -8.15 -13.76
C VAL A 137 16.22 -6.82 -14.14
N LEU A 138 15.03 -6.85 -14.73
CA LEU A 138 14.28 -5.64 -15.06
C LEU A 138 13.93 -4.83 -13.80
N TRP A 139 13.54 -5.49 -12.71
CA TRP A 139 13.21 -4.86 -11.43
C TRP A 139 14.37 -4.02 -10.89
N VAL A 140 15.59 -4.59 -10.86
CA VAL A 140 16.79 -3.87 -10.41
C VAL A 140 17.10 -2.67 -11.30
N ILE A 141 16.94 -2.81 -12.62
CA ILE A 141 17.12 -1.69 -13.57
C ILE A 141 16.12 -0.57 -13.27
N PHE A 142 14.84 -0.90 -13.06
CA PHE A 142 13.81 0.09 -12.74
C PHE A 142 14.00 0.75 -11.38
N ILE A 143 14.55 0.06 -10.38
CA ILE A 143 14.95 0.68 -9.10
C ILE A 143 15.98 1.79 -9.34
N VAL A 144 17.02 1.50 -10.14
CA VAL A 144 18.06 2.48 -10.45
C VAL A 144 17.46 3.67 -11.21
N ILE A 145 16.61 3.42 -12.21
CA ILE A 145 15.91 4.49 -12.95
C ILE A 145 15.04 5.33 -12.00
N GLY A 146 14.27 4.69 -11.13
CA GLY A 146 13.40 5.35 -10.16
C GLY A 146 14.15 6.24 -9.18
N ALA A 147 15.42 5.92 -8.87
CA ALA A 147 16.26 6.76 -8.03
C ALA A 147 16.68 8.09 -8.69
N PHE A 148 16.68 8.18 -10.03
CA PHE A 148 17.09 9.39 -10.77
C PHE A 148 15.96 10.42 -10.98
N GLY A 149 14.70 10.10 -10.67
CA GLY A 149 13.60 11.07 -10.60
C GLY A 149 12.47 10.87 -11.62
N GLY A 150 11.52 11.82 -11.65
CA GLY A 150 10.30 11.76 -12.46
C GLY A 150 9.02 11.39 -11.70
N LEU A 151 8.95 11.76 -10.41
CA LEU A 151 7.89 11.36 -9.47
C LEU A 151 6.48 11.49 -10.06
N GLU A 152 6.13 12.62 -10.68
CA GLU A 152 4.75 12.90 -11.10
C GLU A 152 4.26 11.98 -12.23
N PHE A 153 5.11 11.69 -13.21
CA PHE A 153 4.80 10.72 -14.26
C PHE A 153 4.69 9.30 -13.68
N VAL A 154 5.63 8.92 -12.81
CA VAL A 154 5.64 7.60 -12.15
C VAL A 154 4.38 7.41 -11.30
N TRP A 155 3.96 8.45 -10.55
CA TRP A 155 2.73 8.42 -9.77
C TRP A 155 1.49 8.29 -10.64
N THR A 156 1.43 9.01 -11.77
CA THR A 156 0.28 8.92 -12.69
C THR A 156 0.20 7.55 -13.34
N LEU A 157 1.34 6.98 -13.73
CA LEU A 157 1.42 5.63 -14.27
C LEU A 157 1.00 4.59 -13.21
N ALA A 158 1.51 4.71 -11.99
CA ALA A 158 1.18 3.83 -10.87
C ALA A 158 -0.33 3.88 -10.56
N ASP A 159 -0.92 5.07 -10.42
CA ASP A 159 -2.35 5.24 -10.16
C ASP A 159 -3.21 4.59 -11.26
N THR A 160 -2.79 4.73 -12.52
CA THR A 160 -3.48 4.13 -13.66
C THR A 160 -3.41 2.60 -13.62
N CYS A 161 -2.22 2.04 -13.41
CA CYS A 161 -2.02 0.59 -13.30
C CYS A 161 -2.76 -0.01 -12.11
N ASN A 162 -2.72 0.65 -10.95
CA ASN A 162 -3.45 0.24 -9.75
C ASN A 162 -4.96 0.24 -9.98
N GLY A 163 -5.48 1.25 -10.68
CA GLY A 163 -6.88 1.27 -11.11
C GLY A 163 -7.23 0.08 -12.02
N LEU A 164 -6.38 -0.22 -13.00
CA LEU A 164 -6.57 -1.36 -13.90
C LEU A 164 -6.51 -2.72 -13.18
N MET A 165 -5.72 -2.84 -12.12
CA MET A 165 -5.67 -4.04 -11.27
C MET A 165 -6.91 -4.16 -10.37
N ALA A 166 -7.34 -3.05 -9.77
CA ALA A 166 -8.49 -3.03 -8.87
C ALA A 166 -9.80 -3.35 -9.57
N ILE A 167 -10.02 -2.89 -10.80
CA ILE A 167 -11.27 -3.12 -11.56
C ILE A 167 -11.65 -4.62 -11.66
N PRO A 168 -10.83 -5.51 -12.26
CA PRO A 168 -11.17 -6.91 -12.38
C PRO A 168 -11.27 -7.60 -11.02
N ASN A 169 -10.40 -7.23 -10.06
CA ASN A 169 -10.43 -7.81 -8.72
C ASN A 169 -11.74 -7.48 -7.97
N LEU A 170 -12.16 -6.22 -7.97
CA LEU A 170 -13.41 -5.80 -7.34
C LEU A 170 -14.62 -6.45 -7.99
N ILE A 171 -14.65 -6.58 -9.33
CA ILE A 171 -15.71 -7.30 -10.04
C ILE A 171 -15.78 -8.76 -9.58
N ALA A 172 -14.63 -9.45 -9.50
CA ALA A 172 -14.57 -10.82 -9.02
C ALA A 172 -15.06 -10.96 -7.58
N LEU A 173 -14.65 -10.06 -6.68
CA LEU A 173 -15.10 -10.04 -5.29
C LEU A 173 -16.61 -9.82 -5.16
N LEU A 174 -17.23 -9.01 -6.02
CA LEU A 174 -18.68 -8.85 -6.04
C LEU A 174 -19.39 -10.16 -6.37
N PHE A 175 -18.90 -10.91 -7.36
CA PHE A 175 -19.44 -12.23 -7.71
C PHE A 175 -19.18 -13.28 -6.63
N LEU A 176 -18.02 -13.23 -5.97
CA LEU A 176 -17.62 -14.15 -4.91
C LEU A 176 -18.11 -13.75 -3.52
N SER A 177 -18.84 -12.63 -3.39
CA SER A 177 -19.28 -12.09 -2.09
C SER A 177 -20.08 -13.08 -1.25
N THR A 178 -20.89 -13.94 -1.89
CA THR A 178 -21.63 -15.00 -1.21
C THR A 178 -20.70 -16.07 -0.62
N GLU A 179 -19.62 -16.40 -1.32
CA GLU A 179 -18.65 -17.39 -0.86
C GLU A 179 -17.80 -16.85 0.29
N VAL A 180 -17.35 -15.59 0.18
CA VAL A 180 -16.66 -14.89 1.29
C VAL A 180 -17.55 -14.87 2.53
N LYS A 181 -18.84 -14.56 2.37
CA LYS A 181 -19.81 -14.58 3.47
C LYS A 181 -19.93 -15.98 4.09
N ARG A 182 -20.03 -17.02 3.27
CA ARG A 182 -20.13 -18.42 3.71
C ARG A 182 -18.90 -18.84 4.52
N LEU A 183 -17.69 -18.58 4.02
CA LEU A 183 -16.44 -18.90 4.71
C LEU A 183 -16.34 -18.17 6.05
N LYS A 184 -16.70 -16.89 6.07
CA LYS A 184 -16.75 -16.10 7.30
C LYS A 184 -17.78 -16.65 8.30
N ASP A 185 -18.97 -17.06 7.84
CA ASP A 185 -20.01 -17.61 8.72
C ASP A 185 -19.57 -18.95 9.31
N ASP A 186 -18.93 -19.81 8.50
CA ASP A 186 -18.37 -21.10 8.95
C ASP A 186 -17.30 -20.90 10.02
N TYR A 187 -16.33 -20.03 9.76
CA TYR A 187 -15.23 -19.72 10.67
C TYR A 187 -15.71 -19.26 12.05
N PHE A 188 -16.62 -18.28 12.11
CA PHE A 188 -17.12 -17.76 13.40
C PHE A 188 -18.16 -18.66 14.08
N SER A 189 -18.64 -19.72 13.41
CA SER A 189 -19.57 -20.67 14.01
C SER A 189 -18.87 -21.76 14.83
N ASP A 190 -17.59 -21.99 14.58
CA ASP A 190 -16.76 -22.96 15.28
C ASP A 190 -15.83 -22.26 16.27
N VAL A 191 -16.12 -22.42 17.56
CA VAL A 191 -15.37 -21.77 18.65
C VAL A 191 -13.95 -22.32 18.76
N GLU A 192 -13.67 -23.52 18.24
CA GLU A 192 -12.32 -24.09 18.21
C GLU A 192 -11.43 -23.44 17.13
N LYS A 193 -12.02 -22.73 16.16
CA LYS A 193 -11.30 -22.00 15.10
C LYS A 193 -10.95 -20.54 15.47
N ILE A 194 -11.50 -20.00 16.57
CA ILE A 194 -11.32 -18.61 17.04
C ILE A 194 -10.26 -18.55 18.13
#